data_AF-A0A6G5A129-F1
#
_entry.id   AF-A0A6G5A129-F1
#
_cell.length_a   1.000
_cell.length_b   1.000
_cell.length_c   1.000
_cell.angle_alpha   90.00
_cell.angle_beta   90.00
_cell.angle_gamma   90.00
#
_symmetry.space_group_name_H-M   'P 1'
#
loop_
_entity.id
_entity.type
_entity.pdbx_description
1 polymer ?
#
loop_
_entity_poly.entity_id
_entity_poly.type
_entity_poly.pdbx_seq_one_letter_code
_entity_poly.pdbx_strand_id
1 'polypeptide(L)'
;MSPSTEYLDMDKNDDVAHKNRGMYVSHKCIAICVILVVAALAIVGITTKLLTEKGESGTAKPAEPIKPVPALPKNVRLPRSLVPVHYDVELTPRLDGKFTFNGSVAILVRCALETWNVTLHIKDLNVSDVSVSESNAAGDSHVEHDSYDEDKHLQFLIIKLKRPLAVGPTTPSG
;
A
#
# COMPACT_ATOMS: atom_id res chain seq x y z
N MET A 1 69.83 -21.07 -53.17
CA MET A 1 68.36 -21.02 -53.27
C MET A 1 67.84 -20.55 -51.93
N SER A 2 67.27 -19.34 -51.87
CA SER A 2 66.25 -19.00 -50.86
C SER A 2 64.91 -19.59 -51.33
N PRO A 3 63.95 -19.96 -50.46
CA PRO A 3 63.05 -18.98 -49.81
C PRO A 3 62.75 -19.28 -48.30
N SER A 4 62.53 -18.26 -47.45
CA SER A 4 61.24 -17.73 -46.91
C SER A 4 60.35 -18.75 -46.18
N THR A 5 59.66 -18.54 -45.04
CA THR A 5 59.48 -17.50 -43.99
C THR A 5 58.50 -18.12 -42.97
N GLU A 6 58.73 -18.05 -41.65
CA GLU A 6 57.67 -18.14 -40.60
C GLU A 6 58.33 -17.72 -39.27
N TYR A 7 58.23 -16.46 -38.81
CA TYR A 7 57.13 -15.86 -38.04
C TYR A 7 56.64 -16.73 -36.86
N LEU A 8 57.30 -16.59 -35.71
CA LEU A 8 56.63 -16.69 -34.42
C LEU A 8 57.10 -15.54 -33.53
N ASP A 9 56.23 -14.54 -33.45
CA ASP A 9 56.15 -13.57 -32.38
C ASP A 9 56.12 -14.28 -31.03
N MET A 10 57.05 -13.93 -30.15
CA MET A 10 56.96 -14.27 -28.73
C MET A 10 57.14 -12.99 -27.93
N ASP A 11 55.98 -12.44 -27.58
CA ASP A 11 55.62 -11.91 -26.26
C ASP A 11 56.46 -10.73 -25.74
N LYS A 12 56.05 -9.53 -26.16
CA LYS A 12 56.33 -8.30 -25.40
C LYS A 12 55.36 -8.26 -24.22
N ASN A 13 55.91 -8.48 -23.04
CA ASN A 13 55.24 -8.24 -21.78
C ASN A 13 54.91 -6.74 -21.66
N ASP A 14 53.71 -6.36 -22.06
CA ASP A 14 53.20 -5.00 -21.95
C ASP A 14 52.67 -4.79 -20.52
N ASP A 15 53.39 -3.99 -19.76
CA ASP A 15 52.96 -3.41 -18.48
C ASP A 15 51.55 -2.79 -18.62
N VAL A 16 50.55 -3.42 -18.00
CA VAL A 16 49.18 -2.88 -17.93
C VAL A 16 49.17 -1.69 -16.96
N ALA A 17 49.48 -0.52 -17.48
CA ALA A 17 49.26 0.75 -16.80
C ALA A 17 47.75 0.98 -16.58
N HIS A 18 47.29 0.98 -15.34
CA HIS A 18 45.95 1.44 -14.97
C HIS A 18 45.77 2.91 -15.34
N LYS A 19 45.13 3.16 -16.49
CA LYS A 19 44.76 4.50 -16.92
C LYS A 19 43.57 5.00 -16.10
N ASN A 20 43.83 5.80 -15.06
CA ASN A 20 42.80 6.59 -14.39
C ASN A 20 42.21 7.60 -15.39
N ARG A 21 40.98 7.34 -15.85
CA ARG A 21 40.26 8.25 -16.74
C ARG A 21 39.61 9.36 -15.90
N GLY A 22 40.25 10.52 -15.84
CA GLY A 22 39.61 11.75 -15.38
C GLY A 22 38.53 12.22 -16.36
N MET A 23 37.42 12.73 -15.83
CA MET A 23 36.33 13.31 -16.62
C MET A 23 36.42 14.84 -16.55
N TYR A 24 36.65 15.49 -17.69
CA TYR A 24 36.66 16.94 -17.79
C TYR A 24 35.23 17.43 -17.99
N VAL A 25 34.66 18.04 -16.95
CA VAL A 25 33.35 18.69 -17.05
C VAL A 25 33.58 20.08 -17.66
N SER A 26 33.05 20.32 -18.85
CA SER A 26 33.15 21.66 -19.45
C SER A 26 32.42 22.68 -18.56
N HIS A 27 32.91 23.91 -18.47
CA HIS A 27 32.28 24.98 -17.68
C HIS A 27 30.79 25.18 -18.03
N LYS A 28 30.42 24.92 -19.30
CA LYS A 28 29.03 24.98 -19.76
C LYS A 28 28.17 23.87 -19.16
N CYS A 29 28.70 22.65 -19.03
CA CYS A 29 28.01 21.54 -18.35
C CYS A 29 27.85 21.83 -16.85
N ILE A 30 28.87 22.37 -16.18
CA ILE A 30 28.77 22.78 -14.77
C ILE A 30 27.69 23.85 -14.61
N ALA A 31 27.70 24.88 -15.45
CA ALA A 31 26.70 25.94 -15.41
C ALA A 31 25.28 25.40 -15.61
N ILE A 32 25.07 24.47 -16.56
CA ILE A 32 23.78 23.82 -16.78
C ILE A 32 23.37 22.99 -15.56
N CYS A 33 24.26 22.18 -15.00
CA CYS A 33 23.98 21.40 -13.80
C CYS A 33 23.62 22.29 -12.61
N VAL A 34 24.33 23.40 -12.40
CA VAL A 34 24.04 24.36 -11.32
C VAL A 34 22.67 25.01 -11.54
N ILE A 35 22.34 25.41 -12.77
CA ILE A 35 21.02 25.98 -13.10
C ILE A 35 19.91 24.97 -12.84
N LEU A 36 20.09 23.70 -13.22
CA LEU A 36 19.11 22.64 -12.98
C LEU A 36 18.90 22.37 -11.48
N VAL A 37 19.97 22.37 -10.69
CA VAL A 37 19.88 22.23 -9.22
C VAL A 37 19.16 23.42 -8.59
N VAL A 38 19.47 24.64 -9.01
CA VAL A 38 18.80 25.86 -8.50
C VAL A 38 17.31 25.87 -8.87
N ALA A 39 16.97 25.47 -10.09
CA ALA A 39 15.58 25.36 -10.54
C ALA A 39 14.80 24.31 -9.71
N ALA A 40 15.41 23.15 -9.44
CA ALA A 40 14.80 22.13 -8.59
C ALA A 40 14.56 22.62 -7.15
N LEU A 41 15.51 23.35 -6.56
CA LEU A 41 15.35 23.94 -5.22
C LEU A 41 14.25 25.01 -5.18
N ALA A 42 14.15 25.85 -6.21
CA ALA A 42 13.09 26.85 -6.32
C ALA A 42 11.71 26.20 -6.42
N ILE A 43 11.56 25.11 -7.19
CA ILE A 43 10.30 24.37 -7.32
C ILE A 43 9.88 23.80 -5.96
N VAL A 44 10.79 23.16 -5.23
CA VAL A 44 10.51 22.60 -3.88
C VAL A 44 10.16 23.71 -2.87
N GLY A 45 10.83 24.87 -2.95
CA GLY A 45 10.52 26.03 -2.12
C GLY A 45 9.12 26.61 -2.39
N ILE A 46 8.70 26.66 -3.67
CA ILE A 46 7.38 27.16 -4.06
C ILE A 46 6.28 26.17 -3.66
N THR A 47 6.47 24.86 -3.85
CA THR A 47 5.46 23.84 -3.49
C THR A 47 5.23 23.75 -1.98
N THR A 48 6.29 23.86 -1.16
CA THR A 48 6.15 23.92 0.30
C THR A 48 5.48 25.21 0.78
N LYS A 49 5.71 26.34 0.10
CA LYS A 49 5.04 27.62 0.40
C LYS A 49 3.56 27.67 0.02
N LEU A 50 3.15 26.97 -1.05
CA LEU A 50 1.76 26.96 -1.51
C LEU A 50 0.84 26.02 -0.71
N LEU A 51 1.40 24.99 -0.06
CA LEU A 51 0.64 24.03 0.75
C LEU A 51 0.77 24.28 2.26
N THR A 52 1.63 25.20 2.69
CA THR A 52 1.70 25.64 4.07
C THR A 52 0.81 26.86 4.27
N GLU A 53 -0.47 26.62 4.51
CA GLU A 53 -1.32 27.63 5.16
C GLU A 53 -0.75 27.91 6.56
N LYS A 54 0.03 28.99 6.65
CA LYS A 54 0.45 29.58 7.93
C LYS A 54 -0.75 30.34 8.50
N GLY A 55 -1.62 29.64 9.21
CA GLY A 55 -2.67 30.24 10.02
C GLY A 55 -2.08 30.83 11.29
N GLU A 56 -1.89 32.15 11.33
CA GLU A 56 -1.73 32.88 12.59
C GLU A 56 -2.25 34.31 12.45
N SER A 57 -3.30 34.65 13.20
CA SER A 57 -3.46 35.98 13.79
C SER A 57 -4.43 35.88 14.95
N GLY A 58 -3.89 35.98 16.16
CA GLY A 58 -4.65 36.14 17.39
C GLY A 58 -4.90 37.61 17.69
N THR A 59 -6.05 37.91 18.28
CA THR A 59 -6.20 39.04 19.21
C THR A 59 -7.04 38.58 20.40
N ALA A 60 -6.53 38.85 21.59
CA ALA A 60 -6.84 38.24 22.88
C ALA A 60 -8.07 38.80 23.61
N LYS A 61 -8.70 37.98 24.47
CA LYS A 61 -9.21 38.41 25.79
C LYS A 61 -9.27 37.20 26.76
N PRO A 62 -8.84 37.32 28.04
CA PRO A 62 -8.49 36.16 28.87
C PRO A 62 -9.64 35.65 29.76
N ALA A 63 -9.83 34.32 29.80
CA ALA A 63 -10.44 33.58 30.93
C ALA A 63 -10.11 32.06 30.83
N GLU A 64 -9.33 31.58 31.79
CA GLU A 64 -9.03 30.22 32.30
C GLU A 64 -8.90 28.96 31.39
N PRO A 65 -7.95 28.04 31.70
CA PRO A 65 -7.44 27.03 30.78
C PRO A 65 -8.25 25.72 30.84
N ILE A 66 -9.13 25.49 29.86
CA ILE A 66 -9.65 24.15 29.58
C ILE A 66 -8.75 23.51 28.53
N LYS A 67 -7.93 22.53 28.94
CA LYS A 67 -7.21 21.66 27.99
C LYS A 67 -8.21 21.11 26.97
N PRO A 68 -7.90 21.10 25.65
CA PRO A 68 -8.75 20.42 24.69
C PRO A 68 -8.92 18.97 25.13
N VAL A 69 -10.16 18.56 25.40
CA VAL A 69 -10.50 17.15 25.59
C VAL A 69 -9.97 16.42 24.35
N PRO A 70 -9.15 15.37 24.49
CA PRO A 70 -8.68 14.60 23.35
C PRO A 70 -9.89 14.16 22.52
N ALA A 71 -9.83 14.33 21.19
CA ALA A 71 -10.85 13.81 20.29
C ALA A 71 -11.18 12.36 20.66
N LEU A 72 -12.46 12.01 20.77
CA LEU A 72 -12.90 10.64 21.09
C LEU A 72 -12.10 9.64 20.24
N PRO A 73 -11.64 8.51 20.83
CA PRO A 73 -10.92 7.51 20.07
C PRO A 73 -11.80 7.06 18.90
N LYS A 74 -11.26 7.12 17.68
CA LYS A 74 -11.94 6.52 16.53
C LYS A 74 -12.24 5.06 16.86
N ASN A 75 -13.49 4.65 16.71
CA ASN A 75 -13.90 3.31 17.10
C ASN A 75 -13.31 2.27 16.12
N VAL A 76 -12.24 1.61 16.55
CA VAL A 76 -11.53 0.56 15.79
C VAL A 76 -12.22 -0.80 15.84
N ARG A 77 -13.33 -0.94 16.59
CA ARG A 77 -14.04 -2.22 16.72
C ARG A 77 -14.95 -2.46 15.54
N LEU A 78 -14.93 -3.69 15.04
CA LEU A 78 -15.88 -4.13 14.01
C LEU A 78 -17.33 -4.07 14.49
N PRO A 79 -18.29 -3.84 13.58
CA PRO A 79 -19.71 -4.03 13.84
C PRO A 79 -20.00 -5.45 14.34
N ARG A 80 -21.01 -5.60 15.21
CA ARG A 80 -21.42 -6.90 15.76
C ARG A 80 -22.50 -7.60 14.93
N SER A 81 -22.83 -7.07 13.76
CA SER A 81 -23.87 -7.61 12.87
C SER A 81 -23.48 -8.96 12.28
N LEU A 82 -22.20 -9.17 11.99
CA LEU A 82 -21.68 -10.41 11.42
C LEU A 82 -20.73 -11.07 12.42
N VAL A 83 -21.01 -12.33 12.72
CA VAL A 83 -20.20 -13.13 13.65
C VAL A 83 -19.53 -14.26 12.85
N PRO A 84 -18.20 -14.29 12.73
CA PRO A 84 -17.52 -15.36 12.02
C PRO A 84 -17.71 -16.70 12.75
N VAL A 85 -17.91 -17.76 11.98
CA VAL A 85 -18.11 -19.13 12.45
C VAL A 85 -16.94 -20.01 12.04
N HIS A 86 -16.48 -19.88 10.79
CA HIS A 86 -15.39 -20.69 10.26
C HIS A 86 -14.61 -19.92 9.18
N TYR A 87 -13.33 -20.26 9.05
CA TYR A 87 -12.45 -19.73 8.02
C TYR A 87 -11.79 -20.91 7.31
N ASP A 88 -11.89 -20.92 5.99
CA ASP A 88 -11.01 -21.72 5.13
C ASP A 88 -9.95 -20.76 4.56
N VAL A 89 -8.68 -21.03 4.82
CA VAL A 89 -7.56 -20.16 4.47
C VAL A 89 -6.54 -20.94 3.66
N GLU A 90 -6.35 -20.52 2.42
CA GLU A 90 -5.32 -21.07 1.54
C GLU A 90 -4.21 -20.03 1.36
N LEU A 91 -2.96 -20.44 1.57
CA LEU A 91 -1.80 -19.58 1.39
C LEU A 91 -0.75 -20.28 0.53
N THR A 92 -0.32 -19.60 -0.53
CA THR A 92 0.78 -20.02 -1.40
C THR A 92 1.95 -19.04 -1.23
N PRO A 93 2.85 -19.27 -0.25
CA PRO A 93 4.03 -18.45 -0.06
C PRO A 93 5.06 -18.71 -1.18
N ARG A 94 5.70 -17.63 -1.63
CA ARG A 94 6.86 -17.64 -2.53
C ARG A 94 8.08 -17.17 -1.75
N LEU A 95 8.96 -18.11 -1.45
CA LEU A 95 10.13 -17.87 -0.60
C LEU A 95 11.39 -17.48 -1.40
N ASP A 96 11.30 -17.51 -2.73
CA ASP A 96 12.39 -17.15 -3.62
C ASP A 96 12.38 -15.64 -3.95
N GLY A 97 13.50 -14.98 -3.68
CA GLY A 97 13.71 -13.57 -4.02
C GLY A 97 12.93 -12.59 -3.15
N LYS A 98 11.69 -12.27 -3.53
CA LYS A 98 10.93 -11.12 -2.99
C LYS A 98 10.07 -11.41 -1.75
N PHE A 99 10.01 -12.66 -1.30
CA PHE A 99 9.19 -13.08 -0.14
C PHE A 99 7.74 -12.59 -0.21
N THR A 100 7.00 -13.08 -1.20
CA THR A 100 5.59 -12.73 -1.40
C THR A 100 4.68 -13.92 -1.12
N PHE A 101 3.37 -13.70 -1.08
CA PHE A 101 2.39 -14.78 -1.02
C PHE A 101 1.16 -14.41 -1.82
N ASN A 102 0.48 -15.42 -2.32
CA ASN A 102 -0.90 -15.34 -2.77
C ASN A 102 -1.75 -16.22 -1.86
N GLY A 103 -3.06 -16.01 -1.87
CA GLY A 103 -3.96 -16.84 -1.09
C GLY A 103 -5.42 -16.50 -1.35
N SER A 104 -6.29 -17.29 -0.74
CA SER A 104 -7.73 -17.06 -0.72
C SER A 104 -8.24 -17.30 0.70
N VAL A 105 -9.35 -16.65 1.03
CA VAL A 105 -10.05 -16.87 2.29
C VAL A 105 -11.54 -16.97 2.04
N ALA A 106 -12.15 -18.06 2.48
CA ALA A 106 -13.60 -18.20 2.55
C ALA A 106 -14.04 -18.10 4.01
N ILE A 107 -14.91 -17.13 4.31
CA ILE A 107 -15.36 -16.84 5.67
C ILE A 107 -16.83 -17.21 5.79
N LEU A 108 -17.13 -18.25 6.59
CA LEU A 108 -18.49 -18.53 6.99
C LEU A 108 -18.88 -17.57 8.12
N VAL A 109 -19.85 -16.71 7.86
CA VAL A 109 -20.36 -15.73 8.83
C VAL A 109 -21.82 -16.01 9.17
N ARG A 110 -22.18 -15.83 10.43
CA ARG A 110 -23.56 -15.77 10.89
C ARG A 110 -23.99 -14.31 10.99
N CYS A 111 -25.04 -13.96 10.25
CA CYS A 111 -25.67 -12.66 10.37
C CYS A 111 -26.54 -12.61 11.64
N ALA A 112 -26.07 -11.89 12.67
CA ALA A 112 -26.78 -11.71 13.93
C ALA A 112 -27.80 -10.56 13.88
N LEU A 113 -27.54 -9.56 13.02
CA LEU A 113 -28.40 -8.40 12.80
C LEU A 113 -28.38 -8.07 11.31
N GLU A 114 -29.55 -7.77 10.74
CA GLU A 114 -29.69 -7.34 9.34
C GLU A 114 -28.69 -6.22 9.02
N THR A 115 -27.96 -6.36 7.91
CA THR A 115 -26.88 -5.42 7.58
C THR A 115 -26.65 -5.28 6.08
N TRP A 116 -26.22 -4.07 5.68
CA TRP A 116 -25.97 -3.67 4.29
C TRP A 116 -24.50 -3.69 3.92
N ASN A 117 -23.62 -4.06 4.85
CA ASN A 117 -22.20 -4.16 4.57
C ASN A 117 -21.56 -5.34 5.31
N VAL A 118 -20.45 -5.80 4.72
CA VAL A 118 -19.51 -6.71 5.37
C VAL A 118 -18.27 -5.87 5.68
N THR A 119 -17.97 -5.69 6.96
CA THR A 119 -16.77 -4.96 7.40
C THR A 119 -15.80 -5.93 8.06
N LEU A 120 -14.56 -5.96 7.58
CA LEU A 120 -13.49 -6.85 8.02
C LEU A 120 -12.24 -6.04 8.30
N HIS A 121 -11.28 -6.60 9.03
CA HIS A 121 -9.95 -6.00 9.11
C HIS A 121 -9.09 -6.38 7.92
N ILE A 122 -8.33 -5.41 7.39
CA ILE A 122 -7.33 -5.61 6.35
C ILE A 122 -6.12 -4.70 6.58
N LYS A 123 -4.92 -5.22 6.33
CA LYS A 123 -3.69 -4.44 6.42
C LYS A 123 -2.62 -5.02 5.51
N ASP A 124 -2.01 -4.17 4.68
CA ASP A 124 -0.89 -4.52 3.80
C ASP A 124 -1.17 -5.72 2.87
N LEU A 125 -2.44 -5.88 2.45
CA LEU A 125 -2.90 -6.89 1.49
C LEU A 125 -3.43 -6.20 0.24
N ASN A 126 -3.25 -6.84 -0.93
CA ASN A 126 -3.87 -6.39 -2.17
C ASN A 126 -5.01 -7.34 -2.53
N VAL A 127 -6.25 -6.87 -2.41
CA VAL A 127 -7.45 -7.66 -2.73
C VAL A 127 -7.66 -7.68 -4.25
N SER A 128 -7.66 -8.87 -4.85
CA SER A 128 -7.92 -9.05 -6.28
C SER A 128 -9.40 -9.24 -6.60
N ASP A 129 -10.14 -9.89 -5.72
CA ASP A 129 -11.55 -10.23 -5.90
C ASP A 129 -12.26 -10.38 -4.56
N VAL A 130 -13.56 -10.09 -4.54
CA VAL A 130 -14.45 -10.26 -3.40
C VAL A 130 -15.79 -10.78 -3.89
N SER A 131 -16.32 -11.81 -3.24
CA SER A 131 -17.68 -12.27 -3.47
C SER A 131 -18.39 -12.51 -2.13
N VAL A 132 -19.71 -12.30 -2.14
CA VAL A 132 -20.57 -12.56 -0.98
C VAL A 132 -21.71 -13.46 -1.43
N SER A 133 -21.96 -14.51 -0.67
CA SER A 133 -23.09 -15.41 -0.87
C SER A 133 -23.86 -15.58 0.43
N GLU A 134 -25.16 -15.78 0.31
CA GLU A 134 -26.08 -16.05 1.42
C GLU A 134 -26.60 -17.48 1.27
N SER A 135 -26.38 -18.30 2.29
CA SER A 135 -26.88 -19.67 2.32
C SER A 135 -28.18 -19.73 3.11
N ASN A 136 -29.26 -20.14 2.44
CA ASN A 136 -30.60 -20.28 3.03
C ASN A 136 -31.13 -21.71 2.80
N ALA A 137 -32.30 -22.03 3.37
CA ALA A 137 -32.95 -23.32 3.18
C ALA A 137 -33.26 -23.65 1.69
N ALA A 138 -33.29 -22.64 0.83
CA ALA A 138 -33.47 -22.76 -0.62
C ALA A 138 -32.15 -22.99 -1.40
N GLY A 139 -31.00 -23.00 -0.72
CA GLY A 139 -29.67 -23.07 -1.31
C GLY A 139 -28.89 -21.76 -1.22
N ASP A 140 -27.70 -21.76 -1.81
CA ASP A 140 -26.79 -20.62 -1.82
C ASP A 140 -27.19 -19.62 -2.91
N SER A 141 -27.29 -18.35 -2.53
CA SER A 141 -27.63 -17.24 -3.42
C SER A 141 -26.53 -16.20 -3.42
N HIS A 142 -26.04 -15.83 -4.60
CA HIS A 142 -25.06 -14.75 -4.73
C HIS A 142 -25.67 -13.41 -4.30
N VAL A 143 -24.92 -12.64 -3.52
CA VAL A 143 -25.31 -11.31 -3.06
C VAL A 143 -24.50 -10.28 -3.85
N GLU A 144 -25.19 -9.53 -4.69
CA GLU A 144 -24.56 -8.46 -5.45
C GLU A 144 -24.07 -7.34 -4.52
N HIS A 145 -22.87 -6.85 -4.78
CA HIS A 145 -22.26 -5.74 -4.06
C HIS A 145 -21.90 -4.62 -5.03
N ASP A 146 -21.92 -3.37 -4.58
CA ASP A 146 -21.61 -2.20 -5.42
C ASP A 146 -20.10 -2.06 -5.64
N SER A 147 -19.36 -2.05 -4.53
CA SER A 147 -17.91 -1.92 -4.47
C SER A 147 -17.43 -2.26 -3.06
N TYR A 148 -16.11 -2.41 -2.91
CA TYR A 148 -15.45 -2.43 -1.61
C TYR A 148 -14.45 -1.28 -1.50
N ASP A 149 -14.24 -0.79 -0.28
CA ASP A 149 -13.34 0.32 0.02
C ASP A 149 -12.46 0.00 1.24
N GLU A 150 -11.28 0.63 1.32
CA GLU A 150 -10.34 0.44 2.42
C GLU A 150 -10.19 1.71 3.27
N ASP A 151 -10.63 1.66 4.52
CA ASP A 151 -10.23 2.67 5.51
C ASP A 151 -8.85 2.32 6.07
N LYS A 152 -7.81 2.92 5.50
CA LYS A 152 -6.41 2.67 5.90
C LYS A 152 -6.09 3.15 7.32
N HIS A 153 -6.84 4.10 7.86
CA HIS A 153 -6.62 4.58 9.23
C HIS A 153 -7.18 3.59 10.25
N LEU A 154 -8.33 2.98 9.95
CA LEU A 154 -8.98 1.99 10.82
C LEU A 154 -8.63 0.55 10.46
N GLN A 155 -7.91 0.34 9.36
CA GLN A 155 -7.56 -0.97 8.82
C GLN A 155 -8.82 -1.81 8.56
N PHE A 156 -9.78 -1.20 7.87
CA PHE A 156 -11.03 -1.85 7.49
C PHE A 156 -11.15 -2.05 5.99
N LEU A 157 -11.62 -3.23 5.60
CA LEU A 157 -12.21 -3.51 4.29
C LEU A 157 -13.73 -3.44 4.46
N ILE A 158 -14.39 -2.58 3.70
CA ILE A 158 -15.84 -2.36 3.78
C ILE A 158 -16.46 -2.73 2.44
N ILE A 159 -17.22 -3.82 2.40
CA ILE A 159 -17.92 -4.32 1.21
C ILE A 159 -19.37 -3.86 1.29
N LYS A 160 -19.82 -3.02 0.36
CA LYS A 160 -21.19 -2.46 0.34
C LYS A 160 -22.11 -3.33 -0.50
N LEU A 161 -23.18 -3.83 0.10
CA LEU A 161 -24.12 -4.75 -0.53
C LEU A 161 -25.30 -3.99 -1.15
N LYS A 162 -25.83 -4.48 -2.28
CA LYS A 162 -27.02 -3.89 -2.93
C LYS A 162 -28.32 -4.19 -2.20
N ARG A 163 -28.32 -5.25 -1.39
CA ARG A 163 -29.42 -5.67 -0.52
C ARG A 163 -28.88 -6.08 0.85
N PRO A 164 -29.69 -6.03 1.91
CA PRO A 164 -29.23 -6.47 3.22
C PRO A 164 -29.10 -7.99 3.28
N LEU A 165 -28.20 -8.46 4.16
CA LEU A 165 -28.11 -9.86 4.57
C LEU A 165 -29.19 -10.14 5.62
N ALA A 166 -29.93 -11.23 5.44
CA ALA A 166 -30.96 -11.66 6.37
C ALA A 166 -30.32 -12.21 7.66
N VAL A 167 -31.05 -12.10 8.77
CA VAL A 167 -30.61 -12.65 10.06
C VAL A 167 -30.60 -14.19 9.97
N GLY A 168 -29.46 -14.78 10.30
CA GLY A 168 -29.28 -16.23 10.31
C GLY A 168 -29.83 -16.90 11.57
N PRO A 169 -29.89 -18.25 11.61
CA PRO A 169 -30.38 -19.00 12.76
C PRO A 169 -29.60 -18.65 14.03
N THR A 170 -30.30 -18.57 15.17
CA THR A 170 -29.65 -18.42 16.47
C THR A 170 -29.24 -19.80 16.97
N THR A 171 -27.93 -20.03 17.13
CA THR A 171 -27.47 -21.15 17.95
C THR A 171 -27.72 -20.80 19.41
N PRO A 172 -28.37 -21.67 20.21
CA PRO A 172 -28.51 -21.45 21.63
C PRO A 172 -27.11 -21.38 22.26
N SER A 173 -26.85 -20.31 23.01
CA SER A 173 -25.64 -20.18 23.82
C SER A 173 -25.69 -21.25 24.91
N GLY A 174 -24.78 -22.23 24.84
CA GLY A 174 -24.52 -23.18 25.92
C GLY A 174 -23.74 -22.54 27.07
#